data_AF-A0A526ZE91-F1
#
_entry.id   AF-A0A526ZE91-F1
#
_cell.length_a   1.000
_cell.length_b   1.000
_cell.length_c   1.000
_cell.angle_alpha   90.00
_cell.angle_beta   90.00
_cell.angle_gamma   90.00
#
_symmetry.space_group_name_H-M   'P 1'
#
loop_
_entity.id
_entity.type
_entity.pdbx_description
1 polymer ?
#
loop_
_entity_poly.entity_id
_entity_poly.type
_entity_poly.pdbx_seq_one_letter_code
_entity_poly.pdbx_strand_id
1 'polypeptide(L)'
;PSLEDKNRPAGIARPALVDELKLISGVGPKIEGILHSLGIFTYAQVASWKRAEREWVDGYLSFHGRIEREDWVKQAKALAKGGVAEYIRVFGKKPV
;
A
#
# COMPACT_ATOMS: atom_id res chain seq x y z
N PRO A 1 -0.55 -16.20 -5.58
CA PRO A 1 -0.04 -15.59 -6.84
C PRO A 1 1.45 -15.92 -7.03
N SER A 2 1.98 -15.93 -8.27
CA SER A 2 3.42 -16.15 -8.52
C SER A 2 4.21 -14.83 -8.46
N LEU A 3 5.47 -14.87 -8.01
CA LEU A 3 6.39 -13.73 -8.00
C LEU A 3 6.82 -13.28 -9.41
N GLU A 4 6.58 -14.11 -10.43
CA GLU A 4 6.88 -13.85 -11.85
C GLU A 4 5.64 -13.37 -12.63
N ASP A 5 4.50 -13.19 -11.96
CA ASP A 5 3.26 -12.75 -12.60
C ASP A 5 3.41 -11.32 -13.15
N LYS A 6 2.95 -11.09 -14.38
CA LYS A 6 2.95 -9.77 -15.03
C LYS A 6 2.13 -8.71 -14.27
N ASN A 7 1.20 -9.15 -13.42
CA ASN A 7 0.38 -8.27 -12.59
C ASN A 7 1.01 -7.96 -11.24
N ARG A 8 2.20 -8.51 -10.94
CA ARG A 8 2.95 -8.14 -9.75
C ARG A 8 3.35 -6.66 -9.83
N PRO A 9 3.07 -5.86 -8.78
CA PRO A 9 3.56 -4.49 -8.75
C PRO A 9 5.08 -4.43 -8.68
N ALA A 10 5.65 -3.36 -9.21
CA ALA A 10 7.09 -3.12 -9.20
C ALA A 10 7.62 -3.10 -7.76
N GLY A 11 8.30 -4.19 -7.38
CA GLY A 11 9.05 -4.28 -6.14
C GLY A 11 10.40 -3.60 -6.28
N ILE A 12 10.88 -3.00 -5.20
CA ILE A 12 12.22 -2.43 -5.10
C ILE A 12 13.02 -3.16 -4.01
N ALA A 13 14.35 -3.08 -4.10
CA ALA A 13 15.19 -3.40 -2.95
C ALA A 13 14.89 -2.42 -1.82
N ARG A 14 15.04 -2.87 -0.56
CA ARG A 14 14.71 -2.05 0.61
C ARG A 14 15.46 -0.71 0.55
N PRO A 15 14.75 0.44 0.43
CA PRO A 15 15.38 1.75 0.37
C PRO A 15 15.88 2.20 1.75
N ALA A 16 16.73 3.23 1.78
CA ALA A 16 17.17 3.87 3.02
C ALA A 16 16.00 4.56 3.75
N LEU A 17 15.04 5.09 3.00
CA LEU A 17 13.81 5.70 3.50
C LEU A 17 12.64 4.77 3.18
N VAL A 18 12.06 4.17 4.22
CA VAL A 18 10.88 3.31 4.15
C VAL A 18 9.71 4.08 4.73
N ASP A 19 8.59 4.11 4.00
CA ASP A 19 7.37 4.73 4.49
C ASP A 19 6.66 3.81 5.50
N GLU A 20 5.95 4.40 6.47
CA GLU A 20 5.13 3.64 7.42
C GLU A 20 3.81 3.24 6.74
N LEU A 21 3.82 2.17 5.94
CA LEU A 21 2.65 1.69 5.19
C LEU A 21 1.44 1.43 6.10
N LYS A 22 1.67 1.11 7.38
CA LYS A 22 0.63 1.00 8.40
C LYS A 22 -0.21 2.27 8.64
N LEU A 23 0.19 3.44 8.12
CA LEU A 23 -0.65 4.65 8.14
C LEU A 23 -1.82 4.58 7.14
N ILE A 24 -1.83 3.60 6.23
CA ILE A 24 -2.97 3.33 5.36
C ILE A 24 -3.97 2.50 6.16
N SER A 25 -5.21 3.00 6.29
CA SER A 25 -6.28 2.28 7.00
C SER A 25 -6.45 0.87 6.43
N GLY A 26 -6.42 -0.11 7.32
CA GLY A 26 -6.53 -1.52 6.97
C GLY A 26 -5.19 -2.22 6.72
N VAL A 27 -4.06 -1.50 6.66
CA VAL A 27 -2.70 -2.05 6.67
C VAL A 27 -2.22 -2.17 8.13
N GLY A 28 -2.29 -3.37 8.70
CA GLY A 28 -1.68 -3.65 10.01
C GLY A 28 -0.20 -4.05 9.90
N PRO A 29 0.52 -4.20 11.03
CA PRO A 29 1.93 -4.60 11.05
C PRO A 29 2.22 -5.91 10.30
N LYS A 30 1.27 -6.86 10.35
CA LYS A 30 1.37 -8.12 9.60
C LYS A 30 1.31 -7.90 8.09
N ILE A 31 0.41 -7.04 7.63
CA ILE A 31 0.25 -6.73 6.21
C ILE A 31 1.47 -5.94 5.73
N GLU A 32 1.93 -4.96 6.49
CA GLU A 32 3.16 -4.22 6.20
C GLU A 32 4.36 -5.16 6.01
N GLY A 33 4.54 -6.15 6.89
CA GLY A 33 5.58 -7.17 6.73
C GLY A 33 5.45 -8.01 5.45
N ILE A 34 4.22 -8.34 5.04
CA ILE A 34 3.96 -9.01 3.75
C ILE A 34 4.35 -8.08 2.59
N LEU A 35 3.90 -6.83 2.60
CA LEU A 35 4.21 -5.85 1.57
C LEU A 35 5.73 -5.63 1.42
N HIS A 36 6.44 -5.48 2.54
CA HIS A 36 7.90 -5.38 2.57
C HIS A 36 8.57 -6.61 1.95
N SER A 37 8.07 -7.82 2.25
CA SER A 37 8.58 -9.07 1.65
C SER A 37 8.34 -9.15 0.14
N LEU A 38 7.31 -8.46 -0.36
CA LEU A 38 7.01 -8.36 -1.80
C LEU A 38 7.81 -7.27 -2.52
N GLY A 39 8.59 -6.47 -1.77
CA GLY A 39 9.39 -5.36 -2.28
C GLY A 39 8.67 -4.01 -2.27
N ILE A 40 7.58 -3.88 -1.52
CA ILE A 40 6.78 -2.65 -1.44
C ILE A 40 7.14 -1.95 -0.14
N PHE A 41 7.76 -0.78 -0.24
CA PHE A 41 8.29 -0.04 0.92
C PHE A 41 7.82 1.42 0.99
N THR A 42 7.14 1.91 -0.04
CA THR A 42 6.79 3.32 -0.16
C THR A 42 5.31 3.54 -0.49
N TYR A 43 4.75 4.66 -0.04
CA TYR A 43 3.41 5.10 -0.42
C TYR A 43 3.32 5.34 -1.92
N ALA A 44 4.41 5.78 -2.55
CA ALA A 44 4.47 6.00 -4.00
C ALA A 44 4.20 4.71 -4.78
N GLN A 45 4.77 3.57 -4.35
CA GLN A 45 4.49 2.27 -4.99
C GLN A 45 3.00 1.92 -4.88
N VAL A 46 2.42 2.02 -3.69
CA VAL A 46 0.99 1.71 -3.46
C VAL A 46 0.08 2.67 -4.23
N ALA A 47 0.43 3.96 -4.29
CA ALA A 47 -0.30 5.00 -5.01
C ALA A 47 -0.34 4.77 -6.53
N SER A 48 0.63 4.03 -7.08
CA SER A 48 0.75 3.73 -8.50
C SER A 48 0.08 2.43 -8.93
N TRP A 49 -0.42 1.62 -7.98
CA TRP A 49 -1.03 0.33 -8.30
C TRP A 49 -2.27 0.47 -9.19
N LYS A 50 -2.30 -0.35 -10.23
CA LYS A 50 -3.47 -0.61 -11.08
C LYS A 50 -4.35 -1.68 -10.47
N ARG A 51 -5.56 -1.84 -11.02
CA ARG A 51 -6.51 -2.88 -10.60
C ARG A 51 -5.89 -4.28 -10.53
N ALA A 52 -5.18 -4.70 -11.56
CA ALA A 52 -4.55 -6.02 -11.59
C ALA A 52 -3.46 -6.18 -10.51
N GLU A 53 -2.68 -5.14 -10.21
CA GLU A 53 -1.67 -5.16 -9.14
C GLU A 53 -2.31 -5.26 -7.76
N ARG A 54 -3.41 -4.55 -7.54
CA ARG A 54 -4.20 -4.65 -6.31
C ARG A 54 -4.73 -6.06 -6.12
N GLU A 55 -5.34 -6.66 -7.15
CA GLU A 55 -5.83 -8.03 -7.10
C GLU A 55 -4.70 -9.04 -6.85
N TRP A 56 -3.53 -8.84 -7.45
CA TRP A 56 -2.37 -9.69 -7.20
C TRP A 56 -1.87 -9.59 -5.76
N VAL A 57 -1.74 -8.39 -5.19
CA VAL A 57 -1.31 -8.20 -3.80
C VAL A 57 -2.37 -8.74 -2.83
N ASP A 58 -3.65 -8.53 -3.13
CA ASP A 58 -4.77 -9.01 -2.33
C ASP A 58 -4.75 -10.53 -2.17
N GLY A 59 -4.22 -11.27 -3.16
CA GLY A 59 -3.99 -12.72 -3.08
C GLY A 59 -2.96 -13.18 -2.04
N TYR A 60 -2.17 -12.28 -1.45
CA TYR A 60 -1.27 -12.57 -0.31
C TYR A 60 -1.87 -12.18 1.04
N LEU A 61 -3.00 -11.49 1.06
CA LEU A 61 -3.65 -11.03 2.28
C LEU A 61 -4.61 -12.09 2.80
N SER A 62 -4.75 -12.20 4.13
CA SER A 62 -5.72 -13.12 4.74
C SER A 62 -7.18 -12.66 4.59
N PHE A 63 -7.41 -11.37 4.30
CA PHE A 63 -8.73 -10.79 4.12
C PHE A 63 -8.82 -10.09 2.78
N HIS A 64 -9.28 -10.85 1.79
CA HIS A 64 -9.40 -10.39 0.41
C HIS A 64 -10.39 -9.21 0.24
N GLY A 65 -10.18 -8.45 -0.81
CA GLY A 65 -10.94 -7.25 -1.19
C GLY A 65 -10.72 -6.06 -0.26
N ARG A 66 -9.76 -6.09 0.67
CA ARG A 66 -9.54 -4.97 1.59
C ARG A 66 -8.87 -3.78 0.89
N ILE A 67 -7.98 -4.05 -0.06
CA ILE A 67 -7.26 -3.00 -0.80
C ILE A 67 -8.23 -2.06 -1.51
N GLU A 68 -9.31 -2.61 -2.08
CA GLU A 68 -10.38 -1.84 -2.71
C GLU A 68 -11.34 -1.23 -1.69
N ARG A 69 -11.85 -2.02 -0.74
CA ARG A 69 -12.84 -1.55 0.25
C ARG A 69 -12.36 -0.39 1.09
N GLU A 70 -11.06 -0.38 1.41
CA GLU A 70 -10.42 0.67 2.20
C GLU A 70 -9.72 1.71 1.32
N ASP A 71 -9.86 1.68 -0.01
CA ASP A 71 -9.26 2.70 -0.89
C ASP A 71 -7.75 2.94 -0.67
N TRP A 72 -6.96 1.87 -0.51
CA TRP A 72 -5.53 1.98 -0.16
C TRP A 72 -4.74 2.89 -1.10
N VAL A 73 -5.00 2.81 -2.41
CA VAL A 73 -4.33 3.65 -3.42
C VAL A 73 -4.62 5.13 -3.19
N LYS A 74 -5.85 5.50 -2.83
CA LYS A 74 -6.22 6.90 -2.59
C LYS A 74 -5.56 7.44 -1.33
N GLN A 75 -5.52 6.62 -0.28
CA GLN A 75 -4.83 6.95 0.97
C GLN A 75 -3.32 7.11 0.76
N ALA A 76 -2.70 6.16 0.05
CA ALA A 76 -1.30 6.21 -0.30
C ALA A 76 -0.96 7.44 -1.15
N LYS A 77 -1.83 7.86 -2.08
CA LYS A 77 -1.66 9.11 -2.84
C LYS A 77 -1.60 10.35 -1.93
N ALA A 78 -2.45 10.43 -0.92
CA ALA A 78 -2.42 11.54 0.02
C ALA A 78 -1.13 11.54 0.86
N LEU A 79 -0.75 10.36 1.39
CA LEU A 79 0.47 10.19 2.19
C LEU A 79 1.74 10.47 1.36
N ALA A 80 1.81 10.00 0.12
CA ALA A 80 2.93 10.26 -0.78
C ALA A 80 3.07 11.73 -1.15
N LYS A 81 1.96 12.48 -1.19
CA LYS A 81 1.95 13.89 -1.61
C LYS A 81 2.33 14.86 -0.49
N GLY A 82 1.94 14.59 0.74
CA GLY A 82 2.23 15.49 1.87
C GLY A 82 2.09 14.86 3.25
N GLY A 83 2.26 13.54 3.32
CA GLY A 83 2.21 12.77 4.56
C GLY A 83 0.89 12.90 5.31
N VAL A 84 0.98 12.87 6.63
CA VAL A 84 -0.16 12.93 7.54
C VAL A 84 -0.98 14.22 7.37
N ALA A 85 -0.32 15.36 7.10
CA ALA A 85 -1.01 16.63 6.91
C ALA A 85 -1.94 16.60 5.68
N GLU A 86 -1.44 16.07 4.56
CA GLU A 86 -2.24 15.91 3.34
C GLU A 86 -3.33 14.85 3.52
N TYR A 87 -3.04 13.76 4.23
CA TYR A 87 -4.05 12.77 4.59
C TYR A 87 -5.21 13.40 5.38
N ILE A 88 -4.92 14.18 6.42
CA ILE A 88 -5.94 14.88 7.21
C ILE A 88 -6.73 15.86 6.33
N ARG A 89 -6.07 16.59 5.43
CA ARG A 89 -6.74 17.51 4.51
C ARG A 89 -7.70 16.78 3.55
N VAL A 90 -7.33 15.60 3.07
CA VAL A 90 -8.13 14.83 2.08
C VAL A 90 -9.26 14.04 2.76
N PHE A 91 -9.03 13.48 3.94
CA PHE A 91 -9.97 12.56 4.59
C PHE A 91 -10.64 13.13 5.85
N GLY A 92 -10.25 14.32 6.31
CA GLY A 92 -10.82 14.98 7.50
C GLY A 92 -10.50 14.28 8.82
N LYS A 93 -9.62 13.27 8.82
CA LYS A 93 -9.25 12.45 9.98
C LYS A 93 -7.77 12.08 9.93
N LYS A 94 -7.21 11.71 11.08
CA LYS A 94 -5.85 11.17 11.16
C LYS A 94 -5.80 9.77 10.52
N PRO A 95 -4.67 9.39 9.89
CA PRO A 95 -4.42 8.00 9.55
C PRO A 95 -4.41 7.14 10.82
N VAL A 96 -4.85 5.89 10.70
CA VAL A 96 -5.05 4.94 11.81
C VAL A 96 -4.41 3.61 11.50
#